data_AF-A0A368GWA6-F1
#
_entry.id   AF-A0A368GWA6-F1
#
_cell.length_a   1.000
_cell.length_b   1.000
_cell.length_c   1.000
_cell.angle_alpha   90.00
_cell.angle_beta   90.00
_cell.angle_gamma   90.00
#
_symmetry.space_group_name_H-M   'P 1'
#
loop_
_entity.id
_entity.type
_entity.pdbx_description
1 polymer ?
#
loop_
_entity_poly.entity_id
_entity_poly.type
_entity_poly.pdbx_seq_one_letter_code
_entity_poly.pdbx_strand_id
1 'polypeptide(L)'
;MLARGQVRNGKEGNPNCPKATNMYRMRYDITMEKEAQLYADSCPDKGSDVSTRPYSGENTEIYPSSTISYHDAIVNALETWWAQILKSGVNKHMKYKEYLVTKENAPTKFTQVCRLMFPK
;
A
#
# COMPACT_ATOMS: atom_id res chain seq x y z
N MET A 1 -4.23 -6.04 13.54
CA MET A 1 -5.17 -4.90 13.62
C MET A 1 -6.20 -4.94 12.49
N LEU A 2 -5.79 -4.85 11.21
CA LEU A 2 -6.72 -4.84 10.08
C LEU A 2 -7.57 -6.12 9.96
N ALA A 3 -6.96 -7.31 9.98
CA ALA A 3 -7.69 -8.59 9.90
C ALA A 3 -8.77 -8.73 10.99
N ARG A 4 -8.54 -8.10 12.15
CA ARG A 4 -9.43 -8.16 13.31
C ARG A 4 -10.54 -7.11 13.26
N GLY A 5 -10.62 -6.31 12.20
CA GLY A 5 -11.59 -5.22 12.06
C GLY A 5 -11.34 -4.05 13.01
N GLN A 6 -10.07 -3.76 13.30
CA GLN A 6 -9.66 -2.72 14.26
C GLN A 6 -9.09 -1.47 13.59
N VAL A 7 -9.21 -1.33 12.27
CA VAL A 7 -8.67 -0.20 11.51
C VAL A 7 -9.82 0.62 10.96
N ARG A 8 -9.85 1.91 11.28
CA ARG A 8 -10.86 2.85 10.81
C ARG A 8 -10.86 2.97 9.28
N ASN A 9 -12.04 3.02 8.67
CA ASN A 9 -12.19 3.10 7.22
C ASN A 9 -12.61 4.49 6.74
N GLY A 10 -11.67 5.32 6.28
CA GLY A 10 -11.90 6.73 5.96
C GLY A 10 -11.89 7.60 7.21
N LYS A 11 -12.44 8.82 7.15
CA LYS A 11 -12.32 9.86 8.20
C LYS A 11 -12.81 9.43 9.59
N GLU A 12 -12.46 10.22 10.60
CA GLU A 12 -12.97 10.05 11.97
C GLU A 12 -14.50 10.01 12.01
N GLY A 13 -15.07 9.16 12.88
CA GLY A 13 -16.50 8.86 12.92
C GLY A 13 -16.94 7.71 12.00
N ASN A 14 -16.13 7.31 11.01
CA ASN A 14 -16.45 6.16 10.17
C ASN A 14 -16.26 4.82 10.92
N PRO A 15 -17.02 3.78 10.55
CA PRO A 15 -16.80 2.44 11.07
C PRO A 15 -15.43 1.90 10.67
N ASN A 16 -14.98 0.88 11.40
CA ASN A 16 -13.79 0.13 11.03
C ASN A 16 -14.00 -0.70 9.76
N CYS A 17 -12.90 -1.08 9.13
CA CYS A 17 -12.85 -2.11 8.11
C CYS A 17 -13.44 -3.42 8.68
N PRO A 18 -14.13 -4.23 7.85
CA PRO A 18 -14.63 -5.52 8.29
C PRO A 18 -13.48 -6.47 8.67
N LYS A 19 -13.80 -7.51 9.45
CA LYS A 19 -12.86 -8.59 9.75
C LYS A 19 -12.51 -9.36 8.48
N ALA A 20 -11.24 -9.72 8.32
CA ALA A 20 -10.77 -10.55 7.22
C ALA A 20 -10.76 -12.03 7.62
N THR A 21 -11.13 -12.91 6.70
CA THR A 21 -11.12 -14.36 6.92
C THR A 21 -9.85 -15.04 6.38
N ASN A 22 -9.26 -14.54 5.28
CA ASN A 22 -8.12 -15.16 4.60
C ASN A 22 -6.97 -14.18 4.31
N MET A 23 -6.68 -13.26 5.23
CA MET A 23 -5.53 -12.37 5.05
C MET A 23 -4.22 -13.13 5.31
N TYR A 24 -3.47 -13.42 4.25
CA TYR A 24 -2.20 -14.14 4.35
C TYR A 24 -1.12 -13.34 5.10
N ARG A 25 -0.15 -14.05 5.68
CA ARG A 25 1.03 -13.45 6.28
C ARG A 25 2.07 -13.22 5.18
N MET A 26 2.55 -11.98 5.05
CA MET A 26 3.65 -11.66 4.12
C MET A 26 4.92 -12.40 4.52
N ARG A 27 5.67 -12.84 3.51
CA ARG A 27 7.02 -13.38 3.64
C ARG A 27 7.96 -12.51 2.83
N TYR A 28 9.16 -12.33 3.35
CA TYR A 28 10.21 -11.63 2.65
C TYR A 28 10.71 -12.46 1.48
N ASP A 29 10.90 -11.83 0.32
CA ASP A 29 11.40 -12.47 -0.89
C ASP A 29 12.56 -11.65 -1.45
N ILE A 30 13.74 -12.25 -1.48
CA ILE A 30 14.98 -11.63 -1.94
C ILE A 30 14.92 -11.31 -3.44
N THR A 31 14.12 -12.03 -4.23
CA THR A 31 13.95 -11.75 -5.66
C THR A 31 13.19 -10.45 -5.87
N MET A 32 12.12 -10.23 -5.09
CA MET A 32 11.36 -8.97 -5.12
C MET A 32 12.18 -7.80 -4.56
N GLU A 33 13.01 -8.04 -3.53
CA GLU A 33 13.95 -7.03 -3.04
C GLU A 33 14.90 -6.57 -4.15
N LYS A 34 15.53 -7.51 -4.86
CA LYS A 34 16.46 -7.20 -5.95
C LYS A 34 15.78 -6.42 -7.08
N GLU A 35 14.57 -6.82 -7.46
CA GLU A 35 13.77 -6.09 -8.46
C GLU A 35 13.51 -4.64 -8.01
N ALA A 36 13.06 -4.45 -6.77
CA ALA A 36 12.78 -3.12 -6.21
C ALA A 36 14.05 -2.26 -6.07
N GLN A 37 15.17 -2.86 -5.63
CA GLN A 37 16.45 -2.17 -5.48
C GLN A 37 16.99 -1.72 -6.84
N LEU A 38 16.95 -2.59 -7.86
CA LEU A 38 17.39 -2.23 -9.22
C LEU A 38 16.62 -1.03 -9.78
N TYR A 39 15.32 -0.94 -9.50
CA TYR A 39 14.53 0.21 -9.90
C TYR A 39 14.91 1.46 -9.08
N ALA A 40 15.03 1.34 -7.77
CA ALA A 40 15.41 2.44 -6.88
C ALA A 40 16.81 3.02 -7.20
N ASP A 41 17.76 2.17 -7.60
CA ASP A 41 19.13 2.56 -7.97
C ASP A 41 19.18 3.48 -9.21
N SER A 42 18.15 3.44 -10.06
CA SER A 42 18.02 4.37 -11.19
C SER A 42 17.57 5.78 -10.78
N CYS A 43 17.34 6.01 -9.47
CA CYS A 43 16.83 7.25 -8.89
C CYS A 43 15.58 7.79 -9.61
N PRO A 44 14.50 7.00 -9.74
CA PRO A 44 13.32 7.42 -10.47
C PRO A 44 12.53 8.49 -9.69
N ASP A 45 11.79 9.32 -10.42
CA ASP A 45 10.92 10.36 -9.87
C ASP A 45 9.47 9.88 -9.62
N LYS A 46 9.16 8.63 -10.00
CA LYS A 46 7.85 7.99 -9.86
C LYS A 46 7.98 6.47 -9.76
N GLY A 47 6.84 5.78 -9.69
CA GLY A 47 6.80 4.31 -9.79
C GLY A 47 7.06 3.79 -11.20
N SER A 48 7.50 2.54 -11.30
CA SER A 48 7.80 1.89 -12.57
C SER A 48 6.53 1.63 -13.38
N ASP A 49 6.68 1.66 -14.70
CA ASP A 49 5.60 1.33 -15.62
C ASP A 49 5.12 -0.12 -15.39
N VAL A 50 3.82 -0.34 -15.37
CA VAL A 50 3.24 -1.66 -15.06
C VAL A 50 3.74 -2.74 -16.02
N SER A 51 4.04 -2.38 -17.27
CA SER A 51 4.58 -3.30 -18.28
C SER A 51 5.98 -3.83 -17.95
N THR A 52 6.76 -3.14 -17.11
CA THR A 52 8.11 -3.57 -16.73
C THR A 52 8.12 -4.52 -15.53
N ARG A 53 6.96 -4.73 -14.88
CA ARG A 53 6.78 -5.57 -13.69
C ARG A 53 5.52 -6.44 -13.77
N PRO A 54 5.44 -7.37 -14.74
CA PRO A 54 4.24 -8.16 -15.00
C PRO A 54 3.79 -9.07 -13.84
N TYR A 55 4.68 -9.35 -12.89
CA TYR A 55 4.42 -10.25 -11.76
C TYR A 55 4.38 -9.54 -10.40
N SER A 56 4.72 -8.25 -10.35
CA SER A 56 4.97 -7.53 -9.10
C SER A 56 4.04 -6.31 -8.97
N GLY A 57 3.40 -6.21 -7.81
CA GLY A 57 2.80 -4.94 -7.36
C GLY A 57 3.90 -4.01 -6.86
N GLU A 58 3.66 -2.70 -6.90
CA GLU A 58 4.66 -1.72 -6.48
C GLU A 58 4.00 -0.61 -5.67
N ASN A 59 4.65 -0.24 -4.57
CA ASN A 59 4.46 1.03 -3.90
C ASN A 59 5.81 1.75 -3.85
N THR A 60 5.81 3.06 -4.11
CA THR A 60 7.01 3.91 -4.01
C THR A 60 6.77 5.05 -3.03
N GLU A 61 7.83 5.55 -2.38
CA GLU A 61 7.85 6.87 -1.75
C GLU A 61 9.18 7.54 -2.06
N ILE A 62 9.13 8.85 -2.26
CA ILE A 62 10.30 9.67 -2.53
C ILE A 62 10.34 10.78 -1.49
N TYR A 63 11.44 10.86 -0.76
CA TYR A 63 11.67 11.89 0.25
C TYR A 63 12.67 12.91 -0.29
N PRO A 64 12.38 14.21 -0.24
CA PRO A 64 13.31 15.26 -0.67
C PRO A 64 14.42 15.53 0.38
N SER A 65 14.86 14.50 1.11
CA SER A 65 15.85 14.60 2.18
C SER A 65 17.04 13.70 1.90
N SER A 66 18.24 14.26 2.03
CA SER A 66 19.50 13.51 1.99
C SER A 66 19.99 13.05 3.37
N THR A 67 19.26 13.39 4.44
CA THR A 67 19.68 13.13 5.84
C THR A 67 18.84 12.06 6.53
N ILE A 68 17.75 11.60 5.91
CA ILE A 68 16.94 10.51 6.44
C ILE A 68 17.72 9.19 6.37
N SER A 69 17.71 8.43 7.46
CA SER A 69 18.29 7.09 7.44
C SER A 69 17.46 6.14 6.56
N TYR A 70 18.06 5.11 5.98
CA TYR A 70 17.31 4.12 5.19
C TYR A 70 16.22 3.43 6.01
N HIS A 71 16.49 3.16 7.29
CA HIS A 71 15.51 2.58 8.20
C HIS A 71 14.29 3.50 8.38
N ASP A 72 14.52 4.77 8.67
CA ASP A 72 13.42 5.72 8.90
C ASP A 72 12.65 6.01 7.61
N ALA A 73 13.34 6.04 6.46
CA ALA A 73 12.68 6.15 5.15
C ALA A 73 11.71 4.99 4.90
N ILE A 74 12.11 3.75 5.22
CA ILE A 74 11.24 2.57 5.07
C ILE A 74 10.06 2.63 6.04
N VAL A 75 10.31 2.95 7.32
CA VAL A 75 9.23 3.07 8.33
C VAL A 75 8.23 4.14 7.92
N ASN A 76 8.71 5.33 7.55
CA ASN A 76 7.86 6.43 7.10
C ASN A 76 7.05 6.06 5.85
N ALA A 77 7.63 5.28 4.93
CA ALA A 77 6.94 4.86 3.71
C ALA A 77 5.79 3.90 4.03
N LEU A 78 6.04 2.92 4.91
CA LEU A 78 5.01 1.99 5.39
C LEU A 78 3.87 2.73 6.09
N GLU A 79 4.18 3.69 6.95
CA GLU A 79 3.18 4.52 7.62
C GLU A 79 2.39 5.38 6.63
N THR A 80 3.06 5.97 5.65
CA THR A 80 2.43 6.79 4.60
C THR A 80 1.45 5.97 3.77
N TRP A 81 1.86 4.78 3.33
CA TRP A 81 1.00 3.85 2.59
C TRP A 81 -0.19 3.43 3.43
N TRP A 82 0.05 3.07 4.69
CA TRP A 82 -1.00 2.63 5.59
C TRP A 82 -2.01 3.74 5.87
N ALA A 83 -1.55 4.97 6.13
CA ALA A 83 -2.38 6.10 6.51
C ALA A 83 -3.41 6.50 5.45
N GLN A 84 -3.26 6.08 4.19
CA GLN A 84 -4.24 6.35 3.14
C GLN A 84 -5.65 5.84 3.50
N ILE A 85 -5.76 4.68 4.17
CA ILE A 85 -7.08 4.15 4.60
C ILE A 85 -7.79 5.10 5.54
N LEU A 86 -7.04 5.82 6.38
CA LEU A 86 -7.58 6.72 7.38
C LEU A 86 -8.06 8.05 6.79
N LYS A 87 -7.64 8.38 5.56
CA LYS A 87 -8.00 9.62 4.85
C LYS A 87 -9.21 9.42 3.93
N SER A 88 -9.10 8.47 3.00
CA SER A 88 -10.09 8.32 1.92
C SER A 88 -11.03 7.14 2.11
N GLY A 89 -10.59 6.09 2.82
CA GLY A 89 -11.38 4.87 3.00
C GLY A 89 -11.57 4.07 1.71
N VAL A 90 -12.06 2.85 1.87
CA VAL A 90 -12.56 1.97 0.80
C VAL A 90 -14.06 1.77 1.02
N ASN A 91 -14.81 1.40 -0.01
CA ASN A 91 -16.23 1.07 0.18
C ASN A 91 -16.42 -0.04 1.23
N LYS A 92 -17.60 -0.10 1.85
CA LYS A 92 -17.91 -1.08 2.92
C LYS A 92 -17.75 -2.55 2.52
N HIS A 93 -17.78 -2.85 1.22
CA HIS A 93 -17.61 -4.21 0.70
C HIS A 93 -16.13 -4.56 0.49
N MET A 94 -15.21 -3.63 0.77
CA MET A 94 -13.78 -3.77 0.53
C MET A 94 -13.53 -4.30 -0.89
N LYS A 95 -14.17 -3.72 -1.92
CA LYS A 95 -13.97 -4.10 -3.33
C LYS A 95 -13.12 -3.08 -4.06
N TYR A 96 -12.06 -3.55 -4.72
CA TYR A 96 -11.24 -2.72 -5.61
C TYR A 96 -11.97 -2.58 -6.96
N LYS A 97 -12.46 -1.38 -7.24
CA LYS A 97 -13.16 -1.03 -8.49
C LYS A 97 -12.42 0.12 -9.15
N GLU A 98 -12.62 0.31 -10.45
CA GLU A 98 -12.03 1.41 -11.21
C GLU A 98 -12.26 2.78 -10.55
N TYR A 99 -13.48 3.04 -10.08
CA TYR A 99 -13.82 4.26 -9.32
C TYR A 99 -12.93 4.52 -8.09
N LEU A 100 -12.41 3.46 -7.44
CA LEU A 100 -11.51 3.63 -6.29
C LEU A 100 -10.19 4.29 -6.72
N VAL A 101 -9.70 3.95 -7.91
CA VAL A 101 -8.42 4.42 -8.46
C VAL A 101 -8.54 5.85 -8.97
N THR A 102 -9.71 6.22 -9.51
CA THR A 102 -9.98 7.58 -10.01
C THR A 102 -10.31 8.58 -8.89
N LYS A 103 -10.43 8.12 -7.64
CA LYS A 103 -10.78 8.96 -6.50
C LYS A 103 -9.58 9.80 -6.05
N GLU A 104 -9.83 11.04 -5.68
CA GLU A 104 -8.83 11.86 -5.00
C GLU A 104 -8.34 11.16 -3.72
N ASN A 105 -7.02 11.15 -3.50
CA ASN A 105 -6.38 10.46 -2.38
C ASN A 105 -6.75 8.97 -2.30
N ALA A 106 -6.91 8.30 -3.45
CA ALA A 106 -7.19 6.88 -3.54
C ALA A 106 -6.23 6.06 -2.65
N PRO A 107 -6.72 5.15 -1.80
CA PRO A 107 -5.86 4.36 -0.92
C PRO A 107 -5.20 3.18 -1.64
N THR A 108 -4.63 3.41 -2.83
CA THR A 108 -4.06 2.35 -3.68
C THR A 108 -2.86 1.67 -3.03
N LYS A 109 -1.97 2.45 -2.41
CA LYS A 109 -0.80 1.92 -1.71
C LYS A 109 -1.22 1.11 -0.48
N PHE A 110 -2.21 1.59 0.29
CA PHE A 110 -2.83 0.81 1.37
C PHE A 110 -3.42 -0.50 0.87
N THR A 111 -4.19 -0.46 -0.23
CA THR A 111 -4.83 -1.67 -0.76
C THR A 111 -3.81 -2.70 -1.23
N GLN A 112 -2.63 -2.29 -1.69
CA GLN A 112 -1.55 -3.21 -2.04
C GLN A 112 -0.89 -3.83 -0.80
N VAL A 113 -0.65 -3.05 0.27
CA VAL A 113 -0.16 -3.57 1.57
C VAL A 113 -1.12 -4.63 2.14
N CYS A 114 -2.41 -4.51 1.85
CA CYS A 114 -3.46 -5.35 2.41
C CYS A 114 -4.14 -6.28 1.39
N ARG A 115 -3.55 -6.46 0.20
CA ARG A 115 -4.18 -7.03 -1.02
C ARG A 115 -4.74 -8.44 -0.86
N LEU A 116 -4.45 -9.10 0.24
CA LEU A 116 -4.89 -10.44 0.57
C LEU A 116 -6.34 -10.50 1.10
N MET A 117 -7.11 -9.41 1.02
CA MET A 117 -8.47 -9.30 1.55
C MET A 117 -9.60 -9.33 0.51
N PHE A 118 -9.33 -9.59 -0.78
CA PHE A 118 -10.41 -9.68 -1.77
C PHE A 118 -10.81 -11.15 -1.97
N PRO A 119 -11.95 -11.61 -1.41
CA PRO A 119 -12.51 -12.89 -1.83
C PRO A 119 -12.85 -12.81 -3.34
N LYS A 120 -12.62 -13.93 -4.05
CA LYS A 120 -13.10 -14.12 -5.42
C LYS A 120 -14.60 -13.82 -5.51
#